data_AF-A0A7S2IF31-F1
#
_entry.id   AF-A0A7S2IF31-F1
#
_cell.length_a   1.000
_cell.length_b   1.000
_cell.length_c   1.000
_cell.angle_alpha   90.00
_cell.angle_beta   90.00
_cell.angle_gamma   90.00
#
_symmetry.space_group_name_H-M   'P 1'
#
loop_
_entity.id
_entity.type
_entity.pdbx_description
1 polymer ?
#
loop_
_entity_poly.entity_id
_entity_poly.type
_entity_poly.pdbx_seq_one_letter_code
_entity_poly.pdbx_strand_id
1 'polypeptide(L)'
;VALCHATFAQPRTSTMLIEAPTAEAAKLFGRLAEQTLYLDKEVGQCCHSACSDCEWRLPDGGYRFDVMKAAVPKWVPCYLSRDFGDERGCHVPTWSSALFPDGAGSALTQTEFEERIVALPFAAAMGPKGTITAEASEPSDEALTMFWGWLCGGEEQLEADAMVRRLQDMSLDENKEGAIGDGPDALVWKEFAKALGVAPFERF
;
A
#
# COMPACT_ATOMS: atom_id res chain seq x y z
N VAL A 1 3.42 45.85 -5.74
CA VAL A 1 4.08 44.57 -6.06
C VAL A 1 4.27 43.83 -4.75
N ALA A 2 3.31 42.97 -4.38
CA ALA A 2 3.38 42.17 -3.17
C ALA A 2 3.99 40.82 -3.57
N LEU A 3 5.20 40.53 -3.09
CA LEU A 3 5.84 39.23 -3.29
C LEU A 3 5.33 38.29 -2.20
N CYS A 4 4.52 37.30 -2.61
CA CYS A 4 4.17 36.15 -1.81
C CYS A 4 5.46 35.42 -1.38
N HIS A 5 5.70 35.37 -0.07
CA HIS A 5 6.66 34.44 0.51
C HIS A 5 6.07 33.03 0.37
N ALA A 6 6.71 32.20 -0.44
CA ALA A 6 6.46 30.77 -0.47
C ALA A 6 6.90 30.18 0.89
N THR A 7 5.92 29.76 1.68
CA THR A 7 6.16 28.99 2.90
C THR A 7 6.66 27.61 2.49
N PHE A 8 7.97 27.39 2.60
CA PHE A 8 8.54 26.04 2.52
C PHE A 8 7.95 25.21 3.66
N ALA A 9 7.19 24.16 3.31
CA ALA A 9 6.73 23.17 4.27
C ALA A 9 7.96 22.49 4.88
N GLN A 10 8.11 22.60 6.20
CA GLN A 10 9.15 21.90 6.95
C GLN A 10 8.88 20.38 6.93
N PRO A 11 9.92 19.52 6.92
CA PRO A 11 9.74 18.10 7.17
C PRO A 11 9.23 17.92 8.62
N ARG A 12 7.98 17.48 8.78
CA ARG A 12 7.42 17.14 10.10
C ARG A 12 8.29 16.05 10.70
N THR A 13 9.11 16.42 11.68
CA THR A 13 9.96 15.50 12.44
C THR A 13 9.26 15.15 13.73
N SER A 14 9.21 13.84 14.01
CA SER A 14 9.09 13.25 15.34
C SER A 14 7.73 13.28 16.05
N THR A 15 6.76 12.55 15.50
CA THR A 15 5.86 11.77 16.38
C THR A 15 6.72 10.67 17.01
N MET A 16 6.68 10.45 18.32
CA MET A 16 7.41 9.33 18.96
C MET A 16 7.07 8.04 18.22
N LEU A 17 8.03 7.50 17.47
CA LEU A 17 7.94 6.17 16.88
C LEU A 17 7.95 5.19 18.06
N ILE A 18 6.77 4.75 18.48
CA ILE A 18 6.67 3.48 19.18
C ILE A 18 7.09 2.45 18.12
N GLU A 19 8.32 1.94 18.21
CA GLU A 19 8.77 0.85 17.36
C GLU A 19 7.84 -0.34 17.62
N ALA A 20 6.90 -0.58 16.71
CA ALA A 20 6.05 -1.75 16.81
C ALA A 20 6.95 -2.99 16.68
N PRO A 21 6.70 -4.06 17.44
CA PRO A 21 7.36 -5.33 17.20
C PRO A 21 7.20 -5.74 15.72
N THR A 22 8.22 -6.34 15.13
CA THR A 22 8.20 -6.78 13.72
C THR A 22 6.98 -7.66 13.41
N ALA A 23 6.52 -8.45 14.39
CA ALA A 23 5.29 -9.24 14.30
C ALA A 23 4.04 -8.39 14.08
N GLU A 24 3.89 -7.26 14.78
CA GLU A 24 2.71 -6.38 14.66
C GLU A 24 2.68 -5.68 13.30
N ALA A 25 3.83 -5.18 12.84
CA ALA A 25 3.95 -4.63 11.48
C ALA A 25 3.61 -5.69 10.41
N ALA A 26 4.00 -6.95 10.63
CA ALA A 26 3.69 -8.05 9.73
C ALA A 26 2.19 -8.39 9.70
N LYS A 27 1.47 -8.28 10.83
CA LYS A 27 0.01 -8.44 10.88
C LYS A 27 -0.70 -7.36 10.06
N LEU A 28 -0.29 -6.09 10.21
CA LEU A 28 -0.82 -4.98 9.44
C LEU A 28 -0.55 -5.15 7.94
N PHE A 29 0.70 -5.47 7.59
CA PHE A 29 1.09 -5.72 6.20
C PHE A 29 0.28 -6.86 5.58
N GLY A 30 0.09 -7.96 6.30
CA GLY A 30 -0.67 -9.13 5.84
C GLY A 30 -2.18 -8.89 5.64
N ARG A 31 -2.73 -7.80 6.16
CA ARG A 31 -4.14 -7.38 5.94
C ARG A 31 -4.30 -6.42 4.77
N LEU A 32 -3.23 -5.70 4.42
CA LEU A 32 -3.22 -4.73 3.33
C LEU A 32 -2.65 -5.31 2.02
N ALA A 33 -1.80 -6.34 2.13
CA ALA A 33 -1.10 -6.91 0.99
C ALA A 33 -2.00 -7.81 0.15
N GLU A 34 -1.79 -7.76 -1.17
CA GLU A 34 -2.50 -8.55 -2.16
C GLU A 34 -1.57 -9.48 -2.93
N GLN A 35 -2.16 -10.56 -3.46
CA GLN A 35 -1.51 -11.49 -4.38
C GLN A 35 -1.47 -10.99 -5.81
N THR A 36 -2.32 -10.01 -6.14
CA THR A 36 -2.42 -9.46 -7.49
C THR A 36 -2.28 -7.95 -7.38
N LEU A 37 -1.38 -7.37 -8.16
CA LEU A 37 -1.22 -5.94 -8.32
C LEU A 37 -1.48 -5.60 -9.78
N TYR A 38 -2.26 -4.55 -10.02
CA TYR A 38 -2.48 -4.03 -11.35
C TYR A 38 -1.63 -2.78 -11.49
N LEU A 39 -0.80 -2.67 -12.53
CA LEU A 39 0.20 -1.62 -12.72
C LEU A 39 -0.10 -0.65 -13.87
N ASP A 40 -0.90 -0.97 -14.89
CA ASP A 40 -1.26 0.02 -15.91
C ASP A 40 -2.61 -0.28 -16.60
N LYS A 41 -3.42 0.76 -16.79
CA LYS A 41 -4.74 0.75 -17.44
C LYS A 41 -4.68 0.64 -18.96
N GLU A 42 -3.63 1.14 -19.60
CA GLU A 42 -3.57 1.34 -21.07
C GLU A 42 -3.10 0.11 -21.84
N VAL A 43 -2.87 -0.99 -21.14
CA VAL A 43 -2.04 -2.08 -21.63
C VAL A 43 -2.69 -3.40 -21.20
N GLY A 44 -3.03 -4.31 -22.13
CA GLY A 44 -3.89 -5.52 -22.06
C GLY A 44 -3.67 -6.61 -20.99
N GLN A 45 -3.29 -7.87 -21.29
CA GLN A 45 -3.10 -8.95 -20.28
C GLN A 45 -1.78 -9.74 -20.44
N CYS A 46 -0.70 -9.34 -19.76
CA CYS A 46 0.61 -10.01 -19.70
C CYS A 46 0.85 -10.67 -18.32
N CYS A 47 1.46 -11.87 -18.33
CA CYS A 47 1.81 -12.63 -17.12
C CYS A 47 3.29 -12.56 -16.72
N HIS A 48 4.10 -11.72 -17.39
CA HIS A 48 5.56 -11.57 -17.20
C HIS A 48 6.39 -12.87 -17.29
N SER A 49 5.82 -13.96 -17.82
CA SER A 49 6.48 -15.27 -17.90
C SER A 49 7.57 -15.40 -18.97
N ALA A 50 8.11 -14.29 -19.50
CA ALA A 50 9.15 -14.28 -20.54
C ALA A 50 8.84 -15.15 -21.78
N CYS A 51 7.57 -15.24 -22.20
CA CYS A 51 7.19 -15.96 -23.42
C CYS A 51 7.80 -15.27 -24.67
N SER A 52 8.32 -16.07 -25.60
CA SER A 52 9.03 -15.58 -26.80
C SER A 52 8.15 -14.80 -27.78
N ASP A 53 6.87 -15.19 -27.90
CA ASP A 53 5.90 -14.63 -28.85
C ASP A 53 4.68 -14.02 -28.14
N CYS A 54 4.90 -13.34 -27.01
CA CYS A 54 3.80 -12.67 -26.32
C CYS A 54 3.36 -11.43 -27.12
N GLU A 55 2.11 -11.41 -27.59
CA GLU A 55 1.50 -10.24 -28.24
C GLU A 55 1.49 -8.98 -27.35
N TRP A 56 1.67 -9.20 -26.04
CA TRP A 56 1.80 -8.17 -25.02
C TRP A 56 3.25 -7.78 -24.73
N ARG A 57 4.24 -8.14 -25.57
CA ARG A 57 5.63 -7.67 -25.46
C ARG A 57 5.91 -6.59 -26.49
N LEU A 58 6.48 -5.46 -26.07
CA LEU A 58 6.91 -4.41 -26.97
C LEU A 58 8.19 -4.81 -27.72
N PRO A 59 8.38 -4.37 -28.98
CA PRO A 59 9.56 -4.70 -29.78
C PRO A 59 10.90 -4.27 -29.17
N ASP A 60 10.89 -3.28 -28.28
CA ASP A 60 12.05 -2.75 -27.55
C ASP A 60 12.30 -3.46 -26.20
N GLY A 61 11.47 -4.44 -25.84
CA GLY A 61 11.64 -5.25 -24.63
C GLY A 61 10.73 -4.90 -23.45
N GLY A 62 9.84 -3.90 -23.59
CA GLY A 62 8.80 -3.59 -22.60
C GLY A 62 7.57 -4.52 -22.68
N TYR A 63 6.55 -4.29 -21.84
CA TYR A 63 5.30 -5.04 -21.84
C TYR A 63 4.09 -4.13 -22.05
N ARG A 64 3.09 -4.67 -22.75
CA ARG A 64 1.78 -4.08 -22.96
C ARG A 64 0.77 -4.51 -21.90
N PHE A 65 1.13 -4.92 -20.68
CA PHE A 65 0.29 -4.97 -19.47
C PHE A 65 1.20 -5.32 -18.33
N ASP A 66 0.85 -4.81 -17.17
CA ASP A 66 1.60 -5.09 -15.98
C ASP A 66 0.62 -5.50 -14.89
N VAL A 67 0.24 -6.77 -14.87
CA VAL A 67 -0.39 -7.38 -13.70
C VAL A 67 0.61 -8.32 -13.10
N MET A 68 1.01 -7.99 -11.89
CA MET A 68 1.89 -8.83 -11.12
C MET A 68 1.05 -9.81 -10.29
N LYS A 69 1.38 -11.09 -10.37
CA LYS A 69 0.78 -12.14 -9.53
C LYS A 69 1.84 -12.84 -8.71
N ALA A 70 1.48 -13.22 -7.50
CA ALA A 70 2.33 -13.99 -6.59
C ALA A 70 1.53 -15.12 -5.94
N ALA A 71 2.23 -16.18 -5.51
CA ALA A 71 1.60 -17.32 -4.83
C ALA A 71 1.06 -16.96 -3.44
N VAL A 72 1.62 -15.92 -2.81
CA VAL A 72 1.22 -15.36 -1.51
C VAL A 72 1.16 -13.84 -1.63
N PRO A 73 0.38 -13.15 -0.79
CA PRO A 73 0.31 -11.70 -0.81
C PRO A 73 1.71 -11.07 -0.73
N LYS A 74 1.96 -10.01 -1.50
CA LYS A 74 3.30 -9.39 -1.59
C LYS A 74 3.25 -7.86 -1.60
N TRP A 75 2.19 -7.29 -2.16
CA TRP A 75 2.14 -5.88 -2.51
C TRP A 75 1.01 -5.20 -1.76
N VAL A 76 1.29 -4.10 -1.07
CA VAL A 76 0.23 -3.19 -0.59
C VAL A 76 -0.06 -2.19 -1.69
N PRO A 77 -1.22 -2.26 -2.38
CA PRO A 77 -1.52 -1.35 -3.47
C PRO A 77 -1.64 0.09 -2.97
N CYS A 78 -1.02 1.03 -3.68
CA CYS A 78 -1.01 2.46 -3.36
C CYS A 78 -1.95 3.25 -4.27
N TYR A 79 -3.18 2.78 -4.40
CA TYR A 79 -4.24 3.41 -5.20
C TYR A 79 -5.60 2.99 -4.66
N LEU A 80 -6.65 3.80 -4.92
CA LEU A 80 -8.02 3.48 -4.51
C LEU A 80 -8.72 2.54 -5.49
N SER A 81 -8.48 2.75 -6.78
CA SER A 81 -9.03 1.92 -7.85
C SER A 81 -8.24 2.11 -9.13
N ARG A 82 -8.37 1.15 -10.05
CA ARG A 82 -7.86 1.20 -11.42
C ARG A 82 -8.93 0.71 -12.35
N ASP A 83 -9.60 1.66 -13.00
CA ASP A 83 -10.57 1.39 -14.06
C ASP A 83 -9.86 1.33 -15.41
N PHE A 84 -10.03 0.20 -16.11
CA PHE A 84 -9.42 -0.05 -17.42
C PHE A 84 -10.26 0.53 -18.57
N GLY A 85 -11.51 0.94 -18.30
CA GLY A 85 -12.41 1.51 -19.30
C GLY A 85 -12.84 0.52 -20.40
N ASP A 86 -12.61 -0.78 -20.19
CA ASP A 86 -12.93 -1.86 -21.12
C ASP A 86 -13.39 -3.14 -20.39
N GLU A 87 -13.47 -4.25 -21.11
CA GLU A 87 -13.94 -5.55 -20.61
C GLU A 87 -13.11 -6.14 -19.46
N ARG A 88 -11.90 -5.62 -19.19
CA ARG A 88 -11.07 -6.01 -18.04
C ARG A 88 -11.63 -5.48 -16.72
N GLY A 89 -12.54 -4.49 -16.78
CA GLY A 89 -13.29 -3.98 -15.63
C GLY A 89 -12.53 -2.95 -14.81
N CYS A 90 -12.67 -3.03 -13.48
CA CYS A 90 -12.00 -2.13 -12.54
C CYS A 90 -11.44 -2.97 -11.39
N HIS A 91 -10.17 -2.77 -11.04
CA HIS A 91 -9.58 -3.33 -9.83
C HIS A 91 -9.69 -2.34 -8.69
N VAL A 92 -10.22 -2.80 -7.56
CA VAL A 92 -10.31 -2.05 -6.31
C VAL A 92 -9.60 -2.86 -5.24
N PRO A 93 -8.52 -2.34 -4.62
CA PRO A 93 -7.87 -3.03 -3.53
C PRO A 93 -8.84 -3.33 -2.38
N THR A 94 -8.61 -4.47 -1.74
CA THR A 94 -9.40 -4.97 -0.61
C THR A 94 -9.40 -3.96 0.52
N TRP A 95 -8.24 -3.37 0.84
CA TRP A 95 -8.15 -2.33 1.86
C TRP A 95 -8.97 -1.09 1.48
N SER A 96 -8.95 -0.69 0.20
CA SER A 96 -9.63 0.53 -0.25
C SER A 96 -11.14 0.37 -0.10
N SER A 97 -11.71 -0.74 -0.59
CA SER A 97 -13.14 -0.98 -0.49
C SER A 97 -13.62 -1.26 0.95
N ALA A 98 -12.78 -1.86 1.80
CA ALA A 98 -13.14 -2.14 3.18
C ALA A 98 -13.04 -0.90 4.08
N LEU A 99 -11.98 -0.10 3.94
CA LEU A 99 -11.77 1.09 4.76
C LEU A 99 -12.62 2.27 4.24
N PHE A 100 -12.78 2.40 2.92
CA PHE A 100 -13.46 3.51 2.25
C PHE A 100 -14.57 2.99 1.31
N PRO A 101 -15.65 2.40 1.84
CA PRO A 101 -16.72 1.81 1.03
C PRO A 101 -17.45 2.81 0.14
N ASP A 102 -17.45 4.09 0.54
CA ASP A 102 -18.05 5.19 -0.24
C ASP A 102 -17.08 5.79 -1.29
N GLY A 103 -15.85 5.25 -1.37
CA GLY A 103 -14.85 5.61 -2.38
C GLY A 103 -14.10 6.91 -2.10
N ALA A 104 -13.61 7.53 -3.18
CA ALA A 104 -12.80 8.75 -3.12
C ALA A 104 -13.59 9.91 -2.49
N GLY A 105 -12.95 10.64 -1.57
CA GLY A 105 -13.58 11.71 -0.79
C GLY A 105 -14.28 11.25 0.49
N SER A 106 -14.34 9.94 0.76
CA SER A 106 -14.72 9.46 2.09
C SER A 106 -13.57 9.62 3.08
N ALA A 107 -13.93 9.83 4.33
CA ALA A 107 -13.02 9.96 5.44
C ALA A 107 -13.47 9.03 6.56
N LEU A 108 -12.52 8.55 7.36
CA LEU A 108 -12.79 7.68 8.49
C LEU A 108 -12.09 8.21 9.74
N THR A 109 -12.72 7.98 10.88
CA THR A 109 -12.17 8.26 12.21
C THR A 109 -11.22 7.14 12.65
N GLN A 110 -10.43 7.36 13.70
CA GLN A 110 -9.55 6.33 14.25
C GLN A 110 -10.32 5.06 14.66
N THR A 111 -11.47 5.21 15.32
CA THR A 111 -12.28 4.05 15.74
C THR A 111 -12.75 3.24 14.54
N GLU A 112 -13.22 3.90 13.47
CA GLU A 112 -13.62 3.22 12.24
C GLU A 112 -12.43 2.55 11.53
N PHE A 113 -11.24 3.17 11.58
CA PHE A 113 -10.01 2.57 11.06
C PHE A 113 -9.70 1.25 11.77
N GLU A 114 -9.65 1.29 13.09
CA GLU A 114 -9.31 0.14 13.95
C GLU A 114 -10.29 -1.01 13.73
N GLU A 115 -11.59 -0.72 13.74
CA GLU A 115 -12.63 -1.72 13.48
C GLU A 115 -12.50 -2.34 12.08
N ARG A 116 -12.35 -1.51 11.05
CA ARG A 116 -12.34 -1.99 9.65
C ARG A 116 -11.04 -2.69 9.28
N ILE A 117 -9.89 -2.26 9.82
CA ILE A 117 -8.61 -2.92 9.55
C ILE A 117 -8.51 -4.27 10.26
N VAL A 118 -9.07 -4.42 11.47
CA VAL A 118 -9.16 -5.72 12.16
C VAL A 118 -10.14 -6.66 11.45
N ALA A 119 -11.17 -6.12 10.79
CA ALA A 119 -12.10 -6.92 9.99
C ALA A 119 -11.51 -7.44 8.67
N LEU A 120 -10.44 -6.83 8.13
CA LEU A 120 -9.77 -7.29 6.91
C LEU A 120 -9.13 -8.67 7.13
N PRO A 121 -9.35 -9.68 6.27
CA PRO A 121 -8.72 -10.98 6.44
C PRO A 121 -7.20 -10.88 6.50
N PHE A 122 -6.58 -11.51 7.50
CA PHE A 122 -5.13 -11.64 7.53
C PHE A 122 -4.68 -12.78 6.62
N ALA A 123 -3.63 -12.52 5.83
CA ALA A 123 -2.89 -13.55 5.12
C ALA A 123 -1.39 -13.37 5.33
N ALA A 124 -0.68 -14.49 5.55
CA ALA A 124 0.77 -14.47 5.66
C ALA A 124 1.39 -14.01 4.32
N ALA A 125 2.01 -12.83 4.35
CA ALA A 125 2.56 -12.19 3.17
C ALA A 125 4.05 -12.50 2.96
N MET A 126 4.54 -12.29 1.74
CA MET A 126 5.95 -12.42 1.41
C MET A 126 6.77 -11.27 1.98
N GLY A 127 7.86 -11.62 2.66
CA GLY A 127 8.82 -10.65 3.20
C GLY A 127 9.09 -10.89 4.69
N PRO A 128 8.08 -10.72 5.57
CA PRO A 128 8.23 -10.97 7.00
C PRO A 128 8.84 -12.34 7.28
N LYS A 129 9.74 -12.40 8.27
CA LYS A 129 10.39 -13.63 8.69
C LYS A 129 9.82 -14.03 10.04
N GLY A 130 8.95 -15.02 10.05
CA GLY A 130 8.26 -15.46 11.26
C GLY A 130 6.96 -16.16 10.91
N THR A 131 6.31 -16.74 11.92
CA THR A 131 5.01 -17.41 11.74
C THR A 131 3.99 -16.71 12.61
N ILE A 132 2.94 -16.18 11.97
CA ILE A 132 1.75 -15.67 12.65
C ILE A 132 0.66 -16.72 12.46
N THR A 133 0.14 -17.26 13.57
CA THR A 133 -1.01 -18.16 13.52
C THR A 133 -2.30 -17.36 13.34
N ALA A 134 -3.38 -18.03 12.91
CA ALA A 134 -4.67 -17.36 12.76
C ALA A 134 -5.15 -16.74 14.08
N GLU A 135 -4.93 -17.43 15.20
CA GLU A 135 -5.33 -17.01 16.55
C GLU A 135 -4.52 -15.82 17.07
N ALA A 136 -3.32 -15.58 16.53
CA ALA A 136 -2.44 -14.48 16.89
C ALA A 136 -2.39 -13.39 15.81
N SER A 137 -3.26 -13.44 14.81
CA SER A 137 -3.22 -12.55 13.63
C SER A 137 -3.80 -11.16 13.85
N GLU A 138 -4.47 -10.94 14.98
CA GLU A 138 -5.02 -9.64 15.36
C GLU A 138 -3.88 -8.69 15.81
N PRO A 139 -3.75 -7.50 15.20
CA PRO A 139 -2.81 -6.49 15.66
C PRO A 139 -3.19 -5.99 17.06
N SER A 140 -2.20 -5.59 17.87
CA SER A 140 -2.49 -4.95 19.16
C SER A 140 -3.04 -3.53 19.00
N ASP A 141 -3.76 -3.04 20.00
CA ASP A 141 -4.30 -1.67 20.04
C ASP A 141 -3.20 -0.62 19.86
N GLU A 142 -2.01 -0.86 20.44
CA GLU A 142 -0.86 0.03 20.30
C GLU A 142 -0.33 0.05 18.86
N ALA A 143 -0.29 -1.09 18.18
CA ALA A 143 0.13 -1.18 16.80
C ALA A 143 -0.86 -0.47 15.86
N LEU A 144 -2.16 -0.62 16.13
CA LEU A 144 -3.22 0.08 15.40
C LEU A 144 -3.13 1.59 15.60
N THR A 145 -3.00 2.05 16.85
CA THR A 145 -2.85 3.48 17.18
C THR A 145 -1.60 4.08 16.53
N MET A 146 -0.48 3.36 16.56
CA MET A 146 0.75 3.79 15.91
C MET A 146 0.58 3.92 14.40
N PHE A 147 -0.01 2.91 13.75
CA PHE A 147 -0.20 2.90 12.31
C PHE A 147 -1.21 3.97 11.86
N TRP A 148 -2.28 4.16 12.63
CA TRP A 148 -3.18 5.30 12.47
C TRP A 148 -2.45 6.63 12.55
N GLY A 149 -1.62 6.83 13.59
CA GLY A 149 -0.85 8.06 13.77
C GLY A 149 0.09 8.34 12.60
N TRP A 150 0.68 7.29 12.01
CA TRP A 150 1.49 7.38 10.80
C TRP A 150 0.64 7.85 9.61
N LEU A 151 -0.48 7.19 9.34
CA LEU A 151 -1.35 7.49 8.19
C LEU A 151 -2.00 8.87 8.31
N CYS A 152 -2.61 9.16 9.46
CA CYS A 152 -3.37 10.38 9.68
C CYS A 152 -2.46 11.62 9.82
N GLY A 153 -1.21 11.45 10.28
CA GLY A 153 -0.25 12.55 10.40
C GLY A 153 -0.68 13.65 11.37
N GLY A 154 -1.57 13.34 12.33
CA GLY A 154 -2.10 14.26 13.33
C GLY A 154 -3.46 14.89 13.00
N GLU A 155 -4.07 14.56 11.86
CA GLU A 155 -5.43 14.99 11.55
C GLU A 155 -6.48 14.19 12.35
N GLU A 156 -7.71 14.69 12.46
CA GLU A 156 -8.80 14.00 13.16
C GLU A 156 -9.39 12.85 12.34
N GLN A 157 -9.31 12.93 11.02
CA GLN A 157 -9.85 11.96 10.08
C GLN A 157 -8.83 11.67 8.99
N LEU A 158 -8.84 10.42 8.51
CA LEU A 158 -8.03 9.98 7.38
C LEU A 158 -8.91 9.92 6.14
N GLU A 159 -8.64 10.77 5.16
CA GLU A 159 -9.27 10.71 3.85
C GLU A 159 -8.67 9.61 2.98
N ALA A 160 -9.46 9.04 2.07
CA ALA A 160 -9.02 7.98 1.15
C ALA A 160 -7.77 8.37 0.34
N ASP A 161 -7.76 9.58 -0.23
CA ASP A 161 -6.62 10.10 -1.00
C ASP A 161 -5.40 10.38 -0.10
N ALA A 162 -5.63 10.77 1.15
CA ALA A 162 -4.57 10.94 2.12
C ALA A 162 -3.92 9.59 2.44
N MET A 163 -4.70 8.52 2.63
CA MET A 163 -4.16 7.16 2.83
C MET A 163 -3.30 6.71 1.66
N VAL A 164 -3.72 6.97 0.41
CA VAL A 164 -2.90 6.66 -0.78
C VAL A 164 -1.56 7.38 -0.73
N ARG A 165 -1.56 8.72 -0.57
CA ARG A 165 -0.32 9.50 -0.52
C ARG A 165 0.61 9.04 0.60
N ARG A 166 0.01 8.66 1.72
CA ARG A 166 0.70 8.15 2.91
C ARG A 166 1.35 6.80 2.61
N LEU A 167 0.65 5.85 2.00
CA LEU A 167 1.28 4.61 1.56
C LEU A 167 2.41 4.89 0.55
N GLN A 168 2.21 5.77 -0.42
CA GLN A 168 3.25 6.15 -1.38
C GLN A 168 4.48 6.77 -0.72
N ASP A 169 4.31 7.52 0.38
CA ASP A 169 5.42 8.09 1.17
C ASP A 169 6.28 7.02 1.87
N MET A 170 5.79 5.79 2.03
CA MET A 170 6.59 4.68 2.54
C MET A 170 7.54 4.09 1.49
N SER A 171 7.26 4.32 0.20
CA SER A 171 8.04 3.73 -0.89
C SER A 171 9.45 4.32 -0.95
N LEU A 172 10.39 3.50 -1.43
CA LEU A 172 11.75 3.94 -1.72
C LEU A 172 11.93 4.42 -3.16
N ASP A 173 10.86 4.41 -3.96
CA ASP A 173 10.88 4.93 -5.32
C ASP A 173 11.01 6.47 -5.33
N GLU A 174 11.96 6.96 -6.13
CA GLU A 174 12.20 8.40 -6.30
C GLU A 174 11.22 9.02 -7.31
N ASN A 175 10.57 8.21 -8.16
CA ASN A 175 9.66 8.66 -9.20
C ASN A 175 8.19 8.72 -8.73
N LYS A 176 7.92 9.51 -7.69
CA LYS A 176 6.56 9.63 -7.09
C LYS A 176 5.47 10.14 -8.03
N GLU A 177 5.86 10.92 -9.04
CA GLU A 177 4.95 11.49 -10.06
C GLU A 177 4.99 10.70 -11.37
N GLY A 178 5.62 9.52 -11.37
CA GLY A 178 5.67 8.64 -12.53
C GLY A 178 4.27 8.27 -13.02
N ALA A 179 4.20 7.84 -14.29
CA ALA A 179 2.98 7.19 -14.76
C ALA A 179 2.69 5.94 -13.91
N ILE A 180 1.47 5.43 -14.06
CA ILE A 180 1.08 4.19 -13.41
C ILE A 180 2.01 3.07 -13.92
N GLY A 181 2.71 2.38 -13.03
CA GLY A 181 3.77 1.41 -13.32
C GLY A 181 5.19 1.97 -13.19
N ASP A 182 5.35 3.29 -13.19
CA ASP A 182 6.63 4.00 -13.11
C ASP A 182 6.89 4.62 -11.72
N GLY A 183 5.93 4.56 -10.80
CA GLY A 183 6.01 5.19 -9.48
C GLY A 183 5.67 4.23 -8.34
N PRO A 184 5.42 4.73 -7.11
CA PRO A 184 5.14 3.91 -5.94
C PRO A 184 3.70 3.35 -5.99
N ASP A 185 3.40 2.50 -6.98
CA ASP A 185 2.09 1.88 -7.17
C ASP A 185 1.78 0.79 -6.15
N ALA A 186 2.82 0.27 -5.50
CA ALA A 186 2.71 -0.61 -4.37
C ALA A 186 3.91 -0.53 -3.44
N LEU A 187 3.70 -0.96 -2.20
CA LEU A 187 4.76 -1.22 -1.25
C LEU A 187 5.06 -2.72 -1.17
N VAL A 188 6.34 -3.05 -1.05
CA VAL A 188 6.77 -4.37 -0.55
C VAL A 188 7.12 -4.29 0.94
N TRP A 189 7.19 -5.45 1.58
CA TRP A 189 7.47 -5.56 3.02
C TRP A 189 8.65 -4.71 3.49
N LYS A 190 9.76 -4.69 2.74
CA LYS A 190 10.97 -3.93 3.10
C LYS A 190 10.68 -2.45 3.32
N GLU A 191 9.84 -1.87 2.48
CA GLU A 191 9.51 -0.44 2.48
C GLU A 191 8.54 -0.14 3.62
N PHE A 192 7.48 -0.95 3.73
CA PHE A 192 6.50 -0.88 4.81
C PHE A 192 7.16 -1.00 6.19
N ALA A 193 8.03 -2.01 6.37
CA ALA A 193 8.77 -2.23 7.60
C ALA A 193 9.66 -1.03 7.95
N LYS A 194 10.44 -0.53 6.98
CA LYS A 194 11.32 0.63 7.19
C LYS A 194 10.54 1.89 7.56
N ALA A 195 9.38 2.12 6.94
CA ALA A 195 8.54 3.28 7.23
C ALA A 195 7.96 3.26 8.66
N LEU A 196 7.73 2.07 9.21
CA LEU A 196 7.30 1.86 10.59
C LEU A 196 8.45 1.73 11.59
N GLY A 197 9.70 1.90 11.15
CA GLY A 197 10.88 1.80 12.02
C GLY A 197 11.23 0.38 12.45
N VAL A 198 10.69 -0.66 11.78
CA VAL A 198 10.95 -2.06 12.15
C VAL A 198 12.01 -2.70 11.24
N ALA A 199 12.74 -3.68 11.78
CA ALA A 199 13.79 -4.37 11.04
C ALA A 199 13.19 -5.36 10.02
N PRO A 200 13.33 -5.15 8.69
CA PRO A 200 12.60 -5.93 7.68
C PRO A 200 13.02 -7.41 7.59
N PHE A 201 14.15 -7.79 8.18
CA PHE A 201 14.69 -9.15 8.09
C PHE A 201 14.86 -9.83 9.45
N GLU A 202 14.40 -9.19 10.52
CA GLU A 202 14.41 -9.79 11.85
C GLU A 202 13.38 -10.92 11.94
N ARG A 203 13.76 -12.00 12.61
CA ARG A 203 12.85 -13.12 12.87
C ARG A 203 12.04 -12.85 14.12
N PHE A 204 10.76 -13.18 14.09
CA PHE A 204 9.85 -13.16 15.23
C PHE A 204 9.03 -14.45 15.32
#